data_AF-A0A354FGL5-F1
#
_entry.id   AF-A0A354FGL5-F1
#
_cell.length_a   1.000
_cell.length_b   1.000
_cell.length_c   1.000
_cell.angle_alpha   90.00
_cell.angle_beta   90.00
_cell.angle_gamma   90.00
#
_symmetry.space_group_name_H-M   'P 1'
#
loop_
_entity.id
_entity.type
_entity.pdbx_description
1 polymer ?
#
loop_
_entity_poly.entity_id
_entity_poly.type
_entity_poly.pdbx_seq_one_letter_code
_entity_poly.pdbx_strand_id
1 'polypeptide(L)'
;AAAQIAVGRGLLKEEDKNRLEKLLKRAGLPTTVTIPAVEIINILPRDKKARRGKPHFVLPLALGEVDLFEDVEKDEILAAIS
;
A
#
# COMPACT_ATOMS: atom_id res chain seq x y z
N ALA A 1 -3.79 1.67 -2.73
CA ALA A 1 -3.13 0.45 -2.26
C ALA A 1 -2.59 0.56 -0.82
N ALA A 2 -1.37 1.03 -0.55
CA ALA A 2 -0.76 0.97 0.80
C ALA A 2 -1.60 1.62 1.92
N ALA A 3 -2.14 2.82 1.70
CA ALA A 3 -3.03 3.48 2.66
C ALA A 3 -4.37 2.73 2.86
N GLN A 4 -4.85 2.02 1.85
CA GLN A 4 -6.05 1.19 1.94
C GLN A 4 -5.80 -0.07 2.79
N ILE A 5 -4.62 -0.70 2.62
CA ILE A 5 -4.17 -1.82 3.45
C ILE A 5 -4.04 -1.36 4.92
N ALA A 6 -3.40 -0.21 5.15
CA ALA A 6 -3.25 0.35 6.49
C ALA A 6 -4.61 0.65 7.16
N VAL A 7 -5.60 1.17 6.43
CA VAL A 7 -6.97 1.34 6.93
C VAL A 7 -7.62 -0.01 7.24
N GLY A 8 -7.49 -1.00 6.35
CA GLY A 8 -8.02 -2.36 6.56
C GLY A 8 -7.42 -3.07 7.78
N ARG A 9 -6.15 -2.79 8.09
CA ARG A 9 -5.47 -3.26 9.31
C ARG A 9 -5.77 -2.42 10.56
N GLY A 10 -6.54 -1.34 10.45
CA GLY A 10 -6.79 -0.40 11.55
C GLY A 10 -5.56 0.43 11.97
N LEU A 11 -4.50 0.43 11.16
CA LEU A 11 -3.25 1.16 11.41
C LEU A 11 -3.37 2.65 11.06
N LEU A 12 -4.19 2.97 10.04
CA LEU A 12 -4.42 4.33 9.58
C LEU A 12 -5.91 4.67 9.69
N LYS A 13 -6.22 5.90 10.14
CA LYS A 13 -7.59 6.41 10.11
C LYS A 13 -8.03 6.72 8.68
N GLU A 14 -9.29 6.47 8.38
CA GLU A 14 -9.87 6.79 7.07
C GLU A 14 -9.79 8.29 6.74
N GLU A 15 -9.90 9.15 7.75
CA GLU A 15 -9.71 10.60 7.62
C GLU A 15 -8.30 10.97 7.14
N ASP A 16 -7.28 10.30 7.66
CA ASP A 16 -5.88 10.55 7.28
C ASP A 16 -5.58 9.99 5.89
N LYS A 17 -6.17 8.84 5.52
CA LYS A 17 -6.16 8.36 4.13
C LYS A 17 -6.73 9.42 3.18
N ASN A 18 -7.90 9.99 3.51
CA ASN A 18 -8.53 11.02 2.68
C ASN A 18 -7.69 12.29 2.56
N ARG A 19 -6.98 12.68 3.63
CA ARG A 19 -6.03 13.80 3.59
C ARG A 19 -4.82 13.48 2.70
N LEU A 20 -4.28 12.27 2.76
CA LEU A 20 -3.18 11.82 1.91
C LEU A 20 -3.57 11.84 0.43
N GLU A 21 -4.75 11.34 0.07
CA GLU A 21 -5.24 11.39 -1.31
C GLU A 21 -5.41 12.83 -1.82
N LYS A 22 -5.96 13.72 -0.99
CA LYS A 22 -6.08 15.15 -1.33
C LYS A 22 -4.71 15.79 -1.54
N LEU A 23 -3.71 15.43 -0.75
CA LEU A 23 -2.34 15.93 -0.90
C LEU A 23 -1.73 15.45 -2.21
N LEU A 24 -1.83 14.15 -2.53
CA LEU A 24 -1.31 13.59 -3.79
C LEU A 24 -1.99 14.22 -5.01
N LYS A 25 -3.32 14.39 -4.98
CA LYS A 25 -4.06 15.12 -6.03
C LYS A 25 -3.58 16.55 -6.20
N ARG A 26 -3.36 17.28 -5.10
CA ARG A 26 -2.82 18.64 -5.13
C ARG A 26 -1.40 18.71 -5.68
N ALA A 27 -0.59 17.67 -5.43
CA ALA A 27 0.76 17.54 -5.98
C ALA A 27 0.77 17.09 -7.46
N GLY A 28 -0.39 16.83 -8.07
CA GLY A 28 -0.49 16.33 -9.44
C GLY A 28 -0.04 14.87 -9.60
N LEU A 29 0.04 14.13 -8.50
CA LEU A 29 0.45 12.72 -8.51
C LEU A 29 -0.73 11.79 -8.77
N PRO A 30 -0.51 10.68 -9.48
CA PRO A 30 -1.54 9.66 -9.66
C PRO A 30 -1.91 9.03 -8.32
N THR A 31 -3.22 8.94 -8.07
CA THR A 31 -3.77 8.32 -6.84
C THR A 31 -4.36 6.94 -7.10
N THR A 32 -4.46 6.54 -8.36
CA THR A 32 -4.94 5.23 -8.80
C THR A 32 -3.84 4.52 -9.57
N VAL A 33 -3.80 3.19 -9.42
CA VAL A 33 -2.91 2.33 -10.20
C VAL A 33 -3.72 1.80 -11.37
N THR A 34 -3.20 1.93 -12.59
CA THR A 34 -3.84 1.43 -13.82
C THR A 34 -3.47 -0.02 -14.16
N ILE A 35 -2.56 -0.61 -13.37
CA ILE A 35 -2.08 -1.99 -13.56
C ILE A 35 -3.09 -2.96 -12.92
N PRO A 36 -3.49 -4.04 -13.62
CA PRO A 36 -4.36 -5.07 -13.05
C PRO A 36 -3.78 -5.70 -11.78
N ALA A 37 -4.62 -5.96 -10.78
CA ALA A 37 -4.21 -6.57 -9.51
C ALA A 37 -3.44 -7.89 -9.69
N VAL A 38 -3.83 -8.69 -10.69
CA VAL A 38 -3.17 -9.96 -11.06
C VAL A 38 -1.71 -9.75 -11.50
N GLU A 39 -1.43 -8.70 -12.25
CA GLU A 39 -0.06 -8.38 -12.66
C GLU A 39 0.77 -7.89 -11.47
N ILE A 40 0.18 -7.06 -10.60
CA ILE A 40 0.84 -6.57 -9.39
C ILE A 40 1.24 -7.74 -8.47
N ILE A 41 0.33 -8.69 -8.24
CA ILE A 41 0.60 -9.89 -7.42
C ILE A 41 1.68 -10.79 -8.02
N ASN A 42 1.81 -10.82 -9.34
CA ASN A 42 2.86 -11.59 -10.01
C ASN A 42 4.23 -10.87 -9.99
N ILE A 43 4.25 -9.55 -9.85
CA ILE A 43 5.47 -8.72 -9.79
C ILE A 43 6.01 -8.59 -8.36
N LEU A 44 5.14 -8.48 -7.34
CA LEU A 44 5.54 -8.32 -5.94
C LEU A 44 6.52 -9.39 -5.42
N PRO A 45 6.41 -10.69 -5.77
CA PRO A 45 7.38 -11.72 -5.40
C PRO A 45 8.74 -11.60 -6.11
N ARG A 46 8.84 -10.78 -7.17
CA ARG A 46 10.06 -10.60 -7.97
C ARG A 46 10.92 -9.43 -7.51
N ASP A 47 10.46 -8.62 -6.53
CA ASP A 47 11.29 -7.56 -5.97
C ASP A 47 12.48 -8.14 -5.20
N LYS A 48 13.68 -7.86 -5.71
CA LYS A 48 14.94 -8.52 -5.39
C LYS A 48 15.62 -7.96 -4.13
N LYS A 49 14.86 -7.49 -3.14
CA LYS A 49 15.36 -7.03 -1.80
C LYS A 49 15.05 -8.03 -0.67
N ALA A 50 14.93 -9.30 -1.01
CA ALA A 50 14.72 -10.39 -0.07
C ALA A 50 16.01 -10.73 0.70
N ARG A 51 16.19 -10.16 1.90
CA ARG A 51 16.71 -10.97 3.00
C ARG A 51 15.53 -11.87 3.45
N ARG A 52 15.54 -13.15 3.10
CA ARG A 52 14.57 -14.20 3.55
C ARG A 52 13.17 -14.27 2.90
N GLY A 53 12.98 -13.81 1.67
CA GLY A 53 11.89 -14.29 0.82
C GLY A 53 10.48 -13.78 1.13
N LYS A 54 10.32 -12.71 1.92
CA LYS A 54 9.03 -12.02 2.13
C LYS A 54 9.06 -10.61 1.51
N PRO A 55 8.04 -10.22 0.74
CA PRO A 55 7.92 -8.84 0.24
C PRO A 55 7.74 -7.88 1.41
N HIS A 56 8.54 -6.82 1.42
CA HIS A 56 8.46 -5.76 2.43
C HIS A 56 7.53 -4.66 1.92
N PHE A 57 6.54 -4.29 2.73
CA PHE A 57 5.57 -3.24 2.41
C PHE A 57 5.74 -2.08 3.37
N VAL A 58 5.76 -0.86 2.82
CA VAL A 58 5.71 0.35 3.62
C VAL A 58 4.25 0.73 3.81
N LEU A 59 3.75 0.65 5.04
CA LEU A 59 2.38 1.02 5.38
C LEU A 59 2.39 2.31 6.23
N PRO A 60 1.57 3.31 5.87
CA PRO A 60 1.42 4.52 6.69
C PRO A 60 0.66 4.22 7.98
N LEU A 61 1.15 4.75 9.10
CA LEU A 61 0.49 4.70 10.41
C LEU A 61 -0.21 6.04 10.71
N ALA A 62 0.40 7.14 10.28
CA ALA A 62 -0.15 8.49 10.37
C ALA A 62 0.44 9.38 9.27
N LEU A 63 -0.02 10.63 9.17
CA LEU A 63 0.58 11.59 8.26
C LEU A 63 2.03 11.89 8.67
N GLY A 64 2.98 11.51 7.81
CA GLY A 64 4.41 11.64 8.08
C GLY A 64 5.04 10.46 8.83
N GLU A 65 4.25 9.44 9.16
CA GLU A 65 4.70 8.24 9.88
C GLU A 65 4.38 6.98 9.07
N VAL A 66 5.42 6.19 8.80
CA VAL A 66 5.34 4.95 8.02
C VAL A 66 6.17 3.88 8.69
N ASP A 67 5.75 2.63 8.57
CA ASP A 67 6.50 1.48 9.07
C ASP A 67 6.57 0.36 8.02
N LEU A 68 7.50 -0.57 8.20
CA LEU A 68 7.79 -1.67 7.30
C LEU A 68 7.15 -2.97 7.81
N PHE A 69 6.33 -3.59 6.97
CA PHE A 69 5.64 -4.83 7.23
C PHE A 69 6.11 -5.92 6.26
N GLU A 70 6.52 -7.07 6.79
CA GLU A 70 6.93 -8.25 5.99
C GLU A 70 5.80 -9.28 5.83
N ASP A 71 4.62 -9.00 6.39
CA ASP A 71 3.52 -9.94 6.57
C ASP A 71 2.24 -9.51 5.87
N VAL A 72 2.34 -8.70 4.82
CA VAL A 72 1.17 -8.32 4.02
C VAL A 72 0.74 -9.47 3.13
N GLU A 73 -0.48 -9.95 3.35
CA GLU A 73 -1.05 -11.08 2.63
C GLU A 73 -1.60 -10.67 1.26
N LYS A 74 -1.69 -11.66 0.36
CA LYS A 74 -2.19 -11.43 -1.01
C LYS A 74 -3.61 -10.89 -1.04
N ASP A 75 -4.45 -11.33 -0.09
CA ASP A 75 -5.85 -10.93 -0.03
C ASP A 75 -6.00 -9.47 0.37
N GLU A 76 -5.13 -8.96 1.25
CA GLU A 76 -5.09 -7.54 1.62
C GLU A 76 -4.68 -6.66 0.43
N ILE A 77 -3.74 -7.15 -0.39
CA ILE A 77 -3.30 -6.47 -1.60
C ILE A 77 -4.42 -6.45 -2.64
N LEU A 78 -5.12 -7.58 -2.83
CA LEU A 78 -6.28 -7.67 -3.73
C LEU A 78 -7.36 -6.67 -3.32
N ALA A 79 -7.76 -6.67 -2.05
CA ALA A 79 -8.79 -5.77 -1.52
C ALA A 79 -8.39 -4.27 -1.63
N ALA A 80 -7.09 -3.97 -1.71
CA ALA A 80 -6.58 -2.62 -1.78
C ALA A 80 -6.38 -2.08 -3.21
N ILE A 81 -6.52 -2.94 -4.23
CA ILE A 81 -6.32 -2.62 -5.65
C ILE A 81 -7.64 -2.77 -6.43
N SER A 82 -8.56 -3.62 -5.97
CA SER A 82 -9.93 -3.75 -6.48
C SER A 82 -10.75 -2.48 -6.29
#